data_AF-A0A8T2U3K1-F1
#
_entry.id   AF-A0A8T2U3K1-F1
#
_cell.length_a   1.000
_cell.length_b   1.000
_cell.length_c   1.000
_cell.angle_alpha   90.00
_cell.angle_beta   90.00
_cell.angle_gamma   90.00
#
_symmetry.space_group_name_H-M   'P 1'
#
loop_
_entity.id
_entity.type
_entity.pdbx_description
1 polymer ?
#
loop_
_entity_poly.entity_id
_entity_poly.type
_entity_poly.pdbx_seq_one_letter_code
_entity_poly.pdbx_strand_id
1 'polypeptide(L)'
;MSDSATYNELVLEKPNDIYSQWIQDPEKWGGAIELSILAKYYKREIAAYDIQTTRCDIYGQGEGYTERAMLIYDGLHYDALALTFFEGAPEEVDQTIFPILKDGTIGHVSKLAEKLVQDANRQRKFTDTANFTLRCAVCQKAFVGQKEAVEHATKTGHSNFQEFK
;
A
#
# COMPACT_ATOMS: atom_id res chain seq x y z
N MET A 1 -2.01 -20.36 4.67
CA MET A 1 -0.67 -20.03 4.15
C MET A 1 0.25 -21.18 4.56
N SER A 2 1.02 -21.77 3.65
CA SER A 2 1.64 -23.08 3.90
C SER A 2 2.89 -23.07 4.80
N ASP A 3 3.55 -21.92 4.93
CA ASP A 3 4.73 -21.72 5.80
C ASP A 3 4.30 -21.10 7.14
N SER A 4 3.79 -21.93 8.05
CA SER A 4 3.27 -21.48 9.36
C SER A 4 4.35 -21.05 10.34
N ALA A 5 5.61 -21.43 10.12
CA ALA A 5 6.73 -21.00 10.95
C ALA A 5 7.05 -19.52 10.69
N THR A 6 7.12 -19.14 9.41
CA THR A 6 7.35 -17.75 8.99
C THR A 6 6.12 -16.89 9.25
N TYR A 7 4.95 -17.35 8.83
CA TYR A 7 3.69 -16.62 8.96
C TYR A 7 2.92 -17.10 10.19
N ASN A 8 3.52 -16.89 11.36
CA ASN A 8 2.93 -17.22 12.65
C ASN A 8 2.10 -16.05 13.20
N GLU A 9 1.45 -16.25 14.35
CA GLU A 9 0.56 -15.25 14.97
C GLU A 9 1.26 -13.94 15.34
N LEU A 10 2.57 -13.96 15.62
CA LEU A 10 3.33 -12.74 15.89
C LEU A 10 3.44 -11.86 14.64
N VAL A 11 3.57 -12.48 13.46
CA VAL A 11 3.68 -11.77 12.17
C VAL A 11 2.30 -11.36 11.65
N LEU A 12 1.31 -12.24 11.79
CA LEU A 12 -0.02 -12.08 11.20
C LEU A 12 -1.02 -11.34 12.12
N GLU A 13 -0.67 -11.15 13.40
CA GLU A 13 -1.56 -10.65 14.46
C GLU A 13 -2.85 -11.49 14.62
N LYS A 14 -2.85 -12.70 14.05
CA LYS A 14 -3.94 -13.69 14.03
C LYS A 14 -3.33 -15.08 13.85
N PRO A 15 -3.98 -16.16 14.31
CA PRO A 15 -3.60 -17.52 13.95
C PRO A 15 -3.54 -17.70 12.42
N ASN A 16 -2.58 -18.49 11.93
CA ASN A 16 -2.29 -18.61 10.49
C ASN A 16 -3.51 -19.03 9.66
N ASP A 17 -4.26 -20.03 10.14
CA ASP A 17 -5.47 -20.54 9.51
C ASP A 17 -6.58 -19.48 9.47
N ILE A 18 -6.75 -18.72 10.55
CA ILE A 18 -7.70 -17.62 10.65
C ILE A 18 -7.33 -16.48 9.71
N TYR A 19 -6.07 -16.06 9.68
CA TYR A 19 -5.61 -15.03 8.74
C TYR A 19 -5.82 -15.47 7.29
N SER A 20 -5.51 -16.74 6.99
CA SER A 20 -5.66 -17.30 5.64
C SER A 20 -7.10 -17.29 5.15
N GLN A 21 -8.07 -17.50 6.05
CA GLN A 21 -9.49 -17.37 5.71
C GLN A 21 -9.91 -15.90 5.61
N TRP A 22 -9.43 -15.06 6.53
CA TRP A 22 -9.72 -13.64 6.58
C TRP A 22 -9.30 -12.91 5.30
N ILE A 23 -8.09 -13.15 4.78
CA ILE A 23 -7.59 -12.45 3.58
C ILE A 23 -8.27 -12.88 2.27
N GLN A 24 -9.07 -13.95 2.28
CA GLN A 24 -9.86 -14.40 1.12
C GLN A 24 -11.18 -13.63 0.96
N ASP A 25 -11.61 -12.90 1.99
CA ASP A 25 -12.81 -12.06 1.92
C ASP A 25 -12.50 -10.80 1.08
N PRO A 26 -13.26 -10.54 -0.01
CA PRO A 26 -13.01 -9.41 -0.91
C PRO A 26 -13.18 -8.04 -0.25
N GLU A 27 -13.81 -7.95 0.93
CA GLU A 27 -13.89 -6.71 1.70
C GLU A 27 -12.63 -6.47 2.56
N LYS A 28 -11.71 -7.42 2.64
CA LYS A 28 -10.44 -7.29 3.39
C LYS A 28 -9.33 -6.82 2.47
N TRP A 29 -8.49 -5.95 3.02
CA TRP A 29 -7.44 -5.29 2.26
C TRP A 29 -6.10 -5.89 2.63
N GLY A 30 -5.31 -6.20 1.62
CA GLY A 30 -3.91 -6.57 1.79
C GLY A 30 -3.04 -5.37 2.15
N GLY A 31 -1.86 -5.66 2.69
CA GLY A 31 -0.86 -4.65 3.01
C GLY A 31 0.56 -5.20 2.92
N ALA A 32 1.42 -4.77 3.85
CA ALA A 32 2.84 -5.14 3.85
C ALA A 32 3.08 -6.67 3.87
N ILE A 33 2.22 -7.43 4.55
CA ILE A 33 2.30 -8.89 4.61
C ILE A 33 2.07 -9.48 3.22
N GLU A 34 0.97 -9.10 2.55
CA GLU A 34 0.63 -9.54 1.19
C GLU A 34 1.72 -9.15 0.18
N LEU A 35 2.23 -7.91 0.25
CA LEU A 35 3.32 -7.47 -0.62
C LEU A 35 4.59 -8.31 -0.43
N SER A 36 4.94 -8.67 0.80
CA SER A 36 6.07 -9.56 1.07
C SER A 36 5.88 -10.97 0.49
N ILE A 37 4.66 -11.52 0.59
CA ILE A 37 4.30 -12.84 0.05
C ILE A 37 4.36 -12.80 -1.48
N LEU A 38 3.78 -11.77 -2.09
CA LEU A 38 3.74 -11.61 -3.55
C LEU A 38 5.14 -11.42 -4.14
N ALA A 39 5.99 -10.62 -3.49
CA ALA A 39 7.39 -10.46 -3.91
C ALA A 39 8.12 -11.82 -3.93
N LYS A 40 7.95 -12.62 -2.86
CA LYS A 40 8.52 -13.96 -2.77
C LYS A 40 7.94 -14.93 -3.81
N TYR A 41 6.63 -14.89 -4.02
CA TYR A 41 5.92 -15.76 -4.96
C TYR A 41 6.36 -15.51 -6.41
N TYR A 42 6.38 -14.23 -6.82
CA TYR A 42 6.79 -13.84 -8.17
C TYR A 42 8.31 -13.77 -8.36
N LYS A 43 9.09 -13.94 -7.28
CA LYS A 43 10.56 -13.80 -7.27
C LYS A 43 11.00 -12.46 -7.86
N ARG A 44 10.31 -11.40 -7.41
CA ARG A 44 10.47 -10.06 -7.93
C ARG A 44 10.36 -9.06 -6.79
N GLU A 45 11.19 -8.03 -6.80
CA GLU A 45 11.02 -6.96 -5.81
C GLU A 45 9.75 -6.15 -6.09
N ILE A 46 9.13 -5.65 -5.03
CA ILE A 46 8.03 -4.69 -5.13
C ILE A 46 8.44 -3.45 -4.34
N ALA A 47 8.59 -2.31 -5.01
CA ALA A 47 8.80 -1.02 -4.37
C ALA A 47 7.45 -0.34 -4.14
N ALA A 48 7.07 -0.14 -2.87
CA ALA A 48 5.90 0.62 -2.50
C ALA A 48 6.30 2.02 -2.04
N TYR A 49 5.90 3.03 -2.80
CA TYR A 49 6.18 4.43 -2.50
C TYR A 49 5.01 5.05 -1.72
N ASP A 50 5.25 5.45 -0.48
CA ASP A 50 4.24 6.09 0.37
C ASP A 50 4.26 7.61 0.16
N ILE A 51 3.15 8.16 -0.32
CA ILE A 51 3.04 9.59 -0.63
C ILE A 51 3.18 10.44 0.63
N GLN A 52 2.53 10.05 1.72
CA GLN A 52 2.48 10.86 2.94
C GLN A 52 3.87 11.04 3.57
N THR A 53 4.64 9.96 3.66
CA THR A 53 5.95 9.93 4.31
C THR A 53 7.12 10.06 3.34
N THR A 54 6.86 10.00 2.03
CA THR A 54 7.86 10.01 0.95
C THR A 54 8.87 8.85 0.99
N ARG A 55 8.61 7.83 1.82
CA ARG A 55 9.47 6.64 1.93
C ARG A 55 9.17 5.65 0.79
N CYS A 56 10.15 4.80 0.50
CA CYS A 56 10.00 3.67 -0.42
C CYS A 56 10.35 2.38 0.33
N ASP A 57 9.36 1.52 0.50
CA ASP A 57 9.53 0.20 1.13
C ASP A 57 9.74 -0.85 0.02
N ILE A 58 10.88 -1.54 0.02
CA ILE A 58 11.24 -2.52 -1.02
C ILE A 58 11.07 -3.94 -0.46
N TYR A 59 10.00 -4.62 -0.88
CA TYR A 59 9.72 -6.00 -0.52
C TYR A 59 10.53 -6.96 -1.39
N GLY A 60 11.17 -7.96 -0.77
CA GLY A 60 12.08 -8.90 -1.46
C GLY A 60 13.51 -8.37 -1.65
N GLN A 61 13.86 -7.23 -1.04
CA GLN A 61 15.20 -6.68 -1.09
C GLN A 61 16.21 -7.67 -0.51
N GLY A 62 17.31 -7.90 -1.23
CA GLY A 62 18.39 -8.79 -0.78
C GLY A 62 18.16 -10.28 -1.07
N GLU A 63 16.99 -10.66 -1.58
CA GLU A 63 16.68 -12.06 -1.99
C GLU A 63 17.31 -12.44 -3.35
N GLY A 64 18.08 -11.53 -3.97
CA GLY A 64 18.77 -11.76 -5.24
C GLY A 64 17.86 -11.70 -6.47
N TYR A 65 16.67 -11.11 -6.35
CA TYR A 65 15.80 -10.85 -7.50
C TYR A 65 16.42 -9.82 -8.44
N THR A 66 16.13 -9.95 -9.74
CA THR A 66 16.74 -9.14 -10.80
C THR A 66 15.79 -8.13 -11.41
N GLU A 67 14.53 -8.12 -10.96
CA GLU A 67 13.47 -7.27 -11.48
C GLU A 67 12.67 -6.67 -10.33
N ARG A 68 12.06 -5.51 -10.59
CA ARG A 68 11.24 -4.77 -9.63
C ARG A 68 9.98 -4.23 -10.29
N ALA A 69 8.85 -4.42 -9.62
CA ALA A 69 7.60 -3.72 -9.88
C ALA A 69 7.47 -2.54 -8.91
N MET A 70 6.63 -1.55 -9.25
CA MET A 70 6.43 -0.36 -8.44
C MET A 70 4.95 -0.11 -8.14
N LEU A 71 4.68 0.30 -6.91
CA LEU A 71 3.37 0.74 -6.43
C LEU A 71 3.50 2.12 -5.79
N ILE A 72 2.44 2.92 -5.84
CA ILE A 72 2.30 4.15 -5.06
C ILE A 72 1.13 4.00 -4.08
N TYR A 73 1.31 4.48 -2.86
CA TYR A 73 0.37 4.34 -1.75
C TYR A 73 -0.01 5.70 -1.20
N ASP A 74 -1.31 5.98 -1.14
CA ASP A 74 -1.84 7.26 -0.71
C ASP A 74 -2.29 7.30 0.76
N GLY A 75 -2.07 6.22 1.53
CA GLY A 75 -2.59 6.08 2.90
C GLY A 75 -3.87 5.24 3.00
N LEU A 76 -4.48 4.90 1.87
CA LEU A 76 -5.67 4.05 1.79
C LEU A 76 -5.61 3.08 0.59
N HIS A 77 -5.18 3.55 -0.57
CA HIS A 77 -5.18 2.82 -1.84
C HIS A 77 -3.76 2.61 -2.38
N TYR A 78 -3.57 1.50 -3.11
CA TYR A 78 -2.37 1.22 -3.89
C TYR A 78 -2.68 1.32 -5.38
N ASP A 79 -1.88 2.09 -6.10
CA ASP A 79 -1.88 2.14 -7.56
C ASP A 79 -0.58 1.58 -8.13
N ALA A 80 -0.65 0.87 -9.27
CA ALA A 80 0.54 0.42 -9.98
C ALA A 80 1.21 1.60 -10.69
N LEU A 81 2.54 1.68 -10.61
CA LEU A 81 3.32 2.64 -11.37
C LEU A 81 3.87 1.99 -12.64
N ALA A 82 3.63 2.64 -13.77
CA ALA A 82 4.13 2.24 -15.08
C ALA A 82 4.91 3.40 -15.72
N LEU A 83 5.84 3.07 -16.62
CA LEU A 83 6.56 4.03 -17.43
C LEU A 83 6.04 3.98 -18.86
N THR A 84 5.47 5.09 -19.32
CA THR A 84 5.07 5.24 -20.72
C THR A 84 6.23 5.74 -21.57
N PHE A 85 6.35 5.23 -22.80
CA PHE A 85 7.47 5.55 -23.70
C PHE A 85 7.43 7.01 -24.19
N PHE A 86 6.24 7.54 -24.43
CA PHE A 86 5.99 8.90 -24.86
C PHE A 86 4.56 9.30 -24.52
N GLU A 87 4.30 10.60 -24.46
CA GLU A 87 2.96 11.12 -24.17
C GLU A 87 1.94 10.65 -25.21
N GLY A 88 0.88 9.97 -24.75
CA GLY A 88 -0.16 9.41 -25.61
C GLY A 88 0.17 8.05 -26.22
N ALA A 89 1.25 7.37 -25.78
CA ALA A 89 1.45 5.97 -26.11
C ALA A 89 0.31 5.10 -25.53
N PRO A 90 -0.06 3.99 -26.20
CA PRO A 90 -1.05 3.06 -25.66
C PRO A 90 -0.58 2.42 -24.34
N GLU A 91 -1.48 2.23 -23.37
CA GLU A 91 -1.13 1.62 -22.07
C GLU A 91 -0.58 0.20 -22.22
N GLU A 92 -0.93 -0.51 -23.31
CA GLU A 92 -0.47 -1.88 -23.56
C GLU A 92 1.04 -1.98 -23.80
N VAL A 93 1.70 -0.86 -24.12
CA VAL A 93 3.16 -0.80 -24.27
C VAL A 93 3.87 -0.24 -23.04
N ASP A 94 3.13 0.14 -21.98
CA ASP A 94 3.76 0.67 -20.79
C ASP A 94 4.63 -0.37 -20.09
N GLN A 95 5.81 0.06 -19.64
CA GLN A 95 6.71 -0.79 -18.87
C GLN A 95 6.29 -0.78 -17.40
N THR A 96 5.95 -1.94 -16.86
CA THR A 96 5.58 -2.12 -15.44
C THR A 96 6.61 -2.91 -14.63
N ILE A 97 7.52 -3.61 -15.31
CA ILE A 97 8.59 -4.42 -14.72
C ILE A 97 9.93 -3.86 -15.16
N PHE A 98 10.81 -3.58 -14.20
CA PHE A 98 12.08 -2.92 -14.43
C PHE A 98 13.25 -3.79 -13.98
N PRO A 99 14.35 -3.89 -14.75
CA PRO A 99 15.55 -4.59 -14.34
C PRO A 99 16.25 -3.85 -13.19
N ILE A 100 16.72 -4.60 -12.21
CA ILE A 100 17.54 -4.08 -11.11
C ILE A 100 18.99 -3.99 -11.56
N LEU A 101 19.58 -2.80 -11.40
CA LEU A 101 20.96 -2.51 -11.73
C LEU A 101 21.92 -2.96 -10.61
N LYS A 102 23.22 -2.93 -10.90
CA LYS A 102 24.26 -3.33 -9.93
C LYS A 102 24.28 -2.51 -8.65
N ASP A 103 23.76 -1.28 -8.70
CA ASP A 103 23.64 -0.39 -7.53
C ASP A 103 22.33 -0.63 -6.73
N GLY A 104 21.53 -1.62 -7.11
CA GLY A 104 20.26 -1.95 -6.47
C GLY A 104 19.10 -1.03 -6.86
N THR A 105 19.29 -0.11 -7.81
CA THR A 105 18.23 0.76 -8.32
C THR A 105 17.61 0.20 -9.60
N ILE A 106 16.57 0.85 -10.12
CA ILE A 106 16.05 0.62 -11.48
C ILE A 106 16.44 1.78 -12.42
N GLY A 107 17.62 2.38 -12.17
CA GLY A 107 18.18 3.45 -12.98
C GLY A 107 17.39 4.76 -12.89
N HIS A 108 17.19 5.42 -14.04
CA HIS A 108 16.49 6.70 -14.09
C HIS A 108 15.05 6.61 -13.57
N VAL A 109 14.40 5.45 -13.71
CA VAL A 109 13.00 5.24 -13.32
C VAL A 109 12.80 5.46 -11.82
N SER A 110 13.76 5.09 -10.97
CA SER A 110 13.71 5.39 -9.54
C SER A 110 13.54 6.88 -9.26
N LYS A 111 14.28 7.73 -9.98
CA LYS A 111 14.21 9.19 -9.83
C LYS A 111 12.89 9.77 -10.32
N LEU A 112 12.29 9.17 -11.35
CA LEU A 112 10.97 9.57 -11.85
C LEU A 112 9.88 9.25 -10.83
N ALA A 113 9.92 8.03 -10.25
CA ALA A 113 8.99 7.62 -9.20
C ALA A 113 9.14 8.51 -7.95
N GLU A 114 10.37 8.76 -7.49
CA GLU A 114 10.63 9.67 -6.36
C GLU A 114 10.10 11.07 -6.61
N LYS A 115 10.28 11.61 -7.82
CA LYS A 115 9.75 12.93 -8.19
C LYS A 115 8.22 12.94 -8.19
N LEU A 116 7.57 11.93 -8.76
CA LEU A 116 6.12 11.79 -8.77
C LEU A 116 5.56 11.80 -7.34
N VAL A 117 6.20 11.05 -6.44
CA VAL A 117 5.83 10.96 -5.02
C VAL A 117 6.01 12.31 -4.32
N GLN A 118 7.11 13.01 -4.57
CA GLN A 118 7.33 14.36 -4.03
C GLN A 118 6.28 15.36 -4.51
N ASP A 119 5.93 15.33 -5.80
CA ASP A 119 4.92 16.22 -6.37
C ASP A 119 3.52 15.89 -5.84
N ALA A 120 3.19 14.61 -5.68
CA ALA A 120 1.94 14.15 -5.05
C ALA A 120 1.86 14.56 -3.57
N ASN A 121 2.96 14.42 -2.82
CA ASN A 121 3.04 14.85 -1.43
C ASN A 121 2.83 16.36 -1.28
N ARG A 122 3.49 17.18 -2.11
CA ARG A 122 3.31 18.64 -2.15
C ARG A 122 1.86 19.04 -2.45
N GLN A 123 1.19 18.28 -3.31
CA GLN A 123 -0.22 18.47 -3.65
C GLN A 123 -1.17 17.88 -2.60
N ARG A 124 -0.65 17.23 -1.55
CA ARG A 124 -1.42 16.51 -0.51
C ARG A 124 -2.38 15.48 -1.11
N LYS A 125 -1.93 14.76 -2.14
CA LYS A 125 -2.65 13.64 -2.76
C LYS A 125 -2.49 12.36 -1.93
N PHE A 126 -2.87 12.43 -0.66
CA PHE A 126 -2.85 11.33 0.29
C PHE A 126 -3.92 11.52 1.35
N THR A 127 -4.39 10.41 1.90
CA THR A 127 -5.35 10.34 3.00
C THR A 127 -4.59 10.12 4.30
N ASP A 128 -4.57 11.13 5.17
CA ASP A 128 -3.97 11.02 6.50
C ASP A 128 -4.93 10.34 7.47
N THR A 129 -4.97 9.01 7.45
CA THR A 129 -5.86 8.20 8.31
C THR A 129 -5.59 8.40 9.81
N ALA A 130 -4.45 8.99 10.19
CA ALA A 130 -4.17 9.33 11.58
C ALA A 130 -4.85 10.64 12.02
N ASN A 131 -5.01 11.62 11.13
CA ASN A 131 -5.45 12.98 11.50
C ASN A 131 -6.69 13.48 10.75
N PHE A 132 -7.23 12.73 9.79
CA PHE A 132 -8.44 13.12 9.06
C PHE A 132 -9.65 13.25 9.98
N THR A 133 -10.50 14.24 9.68
CA THR A 133 -11.72 14.50 10.43
C THR A 133 -12.88 13.71 9.85
N LEU A 134 -13.43 12.82 10.67
CA LEU A 134 -14.56 11.96 10.33
C LEU A 134 -15.82 12.43 11.02
N ARG A 135 -16.94 12.46 10.31
CA ARG A 135 -18.27 12.67 10.89
C ARG A 135 -19.10 11.40 10.77
N CYS A 136 -19.65 10.93 11.88
CA CYS A 136 -20.64 9.85 11.83
C CYS A 136 -21.93 10.37 11.18
N ALA A 137 -22.34 9.77 10.07
CA ALA A 137 -23.55 10.18 9.35
C ALA A 137 -24.86 9.88 10.13
N VAL A 138 -24.80 9.01 11.15
CA VAL A 138 -25.95 8.65 11.98
C VAL A 138 -26.18 9.66 13.12
N CYS A 139 -25.15 9.97 13.90
CA CYS A 139 -25.27 10.84 15.08
C CYS A 139 -24.57 12.20 14.97
N GLN A 140 -23.96 12.49 13.82
CA GLN A 140 -23.32 13.77 13.49
C GLN A 140 -22.12 14.15 14.37
N LYS A 141 -21.64 13.26 15.25
CA LYS A 141 -20.41 13.46 16.01
C LYS A 141 -19.20 13.45 15.09
N ALA A 142 -18.27 14.37 15.36
CA ALA A 142 -16.98 14.46 14.69
C ALA A 142 -15.90 13.73 15.50
N PHE A 143 -14.93 13.17 14.80
CA PHE A 143 -13.81 12.39 15.33
C PHE A 143 -12.54 12.80 14.58
N VAL A 144 -11.41 12.75 15.26
CA VAL A 144 -10.10 12.96 14.65
C VAL A 144 -9.38 11.62 14.55
N GLY A 145 -9.10 11.21 13.32
CA GLY A 145 -8.43 9.95 13.01
C GLY A 145 -9.31 8.71 13.13
N GLN A 146 -8.79 7.60 12.60
CA GLN A 146 -9.50 6.32 12.55
C GLN A 146 -9.75 5.74 13.94
N LYS A 147 -8.84 5.93 14.89
CA LYS A 147 -8.92 5.34 16.24
C LYS A 147 -10.20 5.75 16.97
N GLU A 148 -10.51 7.05 16.98
CA GLU A 148 -11.71 7.58 17.63
C GLU A 148 -12.99 7.11 16.93
N ALA A 149 -12.98 7.07 15.59
CA ALA A 149 -14.12 6.58 14.81
C ALA A 149 -14.41 5.09 15.08
N VAL A 150 -13.38 4.25 15.15
CA VAL A 150 -13.51 2.82 15.47
C VAL A 150 -14.03 2.62 16.90
N GLU A 151 -13.55 3.40 17.87
CA GLU A 151 -14.05 3.33 19.24
C GLU A 151 -15.53 3.73 19.31
N HIS A 152 -15.94 4.77 18.57
CA HIS A 152 -17.34 5.16 18.45
C HIS A 152 -18.20 4.08 17.79
N ALA A 153 -17.74 3.50 16.67
CA ALA A 153 -18.44 2.43 15.97
C ALA A 153 -18.65 1.21 16.87
N THR A 154 -17.63 0.85 17.65
CA THR A 154 -17.69 -0.29 18.59
C THR A 154 -18.70 -0.04 19.70
N LYS A 155 -18.76 1.18 20.25
CA LYS A 155 -19.69 1.52 21.36
C LYS A 155 -21.13 1.72 20.92
N THR A 156 -21.36 2.17 19.68
CA THR A 156 -22.69 2.61 19.21
C THR A 156 -23.28 1.76 18.11
N GLY A 157 -22.49 0.91 17.45
CA GLY A 157 -22.87 0.19 16.25
C GLY A 157 -22.92 1.07 14.99
N HIS A 158 -22.52 2.34 15.06
CA HIS A 158 -22.53 3.23 13.90
C HIS A 158 -21.29 3.03 13.02
N SER A 159 -21.46 2.53 11.80
CA SER A 159 -20.36 2.28 10.84
C SER A 159 -20.29 3.25 9.67
N ASN A 160 -21.26 4.16 9.52
CA ASN A 160 -21.29 5.12 8.41
C ASN A 160 -20.59 6.43 8.79
N PHE A 161 -19.38 6.64 8.27
CA PHE A 161 -18.58 7.84 8.48
C PHE A 161 -18.26 8.53 7.15
N GLN A 162 -18.23 9.86 7.19
CA GLN A 162 -17.86 10.70 6.07
C GLN A 162 -16.69 11.59 6.48
N GLU A 163 -15.65 11.65 5.65
CA GLU A 163 -14.60 12.64 5.83
C GLU A 163 -15.16 14.04 5.54
N PHE A 164 -14.78 15.01 6.36
CA PHE A 164 -15.12 16.42 6.15
C PHE A 164 -13.89 17.29 6.44
N LYS A 165 -13.86 18.47 5.82
CA LYS A 165 -12.83 19.50 6.05
C LYS A 165 -13.42 20.70 6.78
#